data_AF-A0A7V4ANQ0-F1
#
_entry.id   AF-A0A7V4ANQ0-F1
#
_cell.length_a   1.000
_cell.length_b   1.000
_cell.length_c   1.000
_cell.angle_alpha   90.00
_cell.angle_beta   90.00
_cell.angle_gamma   90.00
#
_symmetry.space_group_name_H-M   'P 1'
#
loop_
_entity.id
_entity.type
_entity.pdbx_description
1 polymer ?
#
loop_
_entity_poly.entity_id
_entity_poly.type
_entity_poly.pdbx_seq_one_letter_code
_entity_poly.pdbx_strand_id
1 'polypeptide(L)' 'MSEASPQEGKQSLLEMLKAMVQARASDIHLQAGAPPVIRVDGKLKPFGNRPLTPKDLEAIAKA' A
#
# COMPACT_ATOMS: atom_id res chain seq x y z
N MET A 1 11.86 20.90 12.00
CA MET A 1 10.45 20.55 12.32
C MET A 1 9.95 19.72 11.15
N SER A 2 9.79 18.41 11.33
CA SER A 2 9.34 17.51 10.27
C SER A 2 7.84 17.32 10.47
N GLU A 3 7.06 18.04 9.69
CA GLU A 3 5.61 17.86 9.64
C GLU A 3 5.32 16.55 8.91
N ALA A 4 5.30 15.45 9.67
CA ALA A 4 4.64 14.23 9.23
C ALA A 4 3.14 14.56 9.14
N SER A 5 2.69 15.00 7.97
CA SER A 5 1.28 15.20 7.68
C SER A 5 0.55 13.86 7.81
N PRO A 6 -0.45 13.72 8.70
CA PRO A 6 -1.33 12.56 8.71
C PRO A 6 -2.34 12.75 7.58
N GLN A 7 -1.99 12.33 6.37
CA GLN A 7 -2.97 12.23 5.29
C GLN A 7 -3.68 10.87 5.43
N GLU A 8 -4.58 10.77 6.42
CA GLU A 8 -5.60 9.71 6.47
C GLU A 8 -6.63 9.98 5.36
N GLY A 9 -6.26 9.69 4.12
CA GLY A 9 -7.08 10.01 2.96
C GLY A 9 -6.81 9.03 1.85
N LYS A 10 -7.56 7.92 1.84
CA LYS A 10 -7.81 7.02 0.70
C LYS A 10 -6.74 7.07 -0.40
N GLN A 11 -5.57 6.48 -0.15
CA GLN A 11 -4.52 6.37 -1.18
C GLN A 11 -5.11 5.64 -2.39
N SER A 12 -5.03 6.29 -3.55
CA SER A 12 -5.43 5.65 -4.79
C SER A 12 -4.46 4.52 -5.15
N LEU A 13 -4.94 3.52 -5.91
CA LEU A 13 -4.06 2.46 -6.41
C LEU A 13 -2.83 3.03 -7.13
N LEU A 14 -3.01 4.10 -7.92
CA LEU A 14 -1.94 4.76 -8.65
C LEU A 14 -0.86 5.34 -7.73
N GLU A 15 -1.24 5.99 -6.63
CA GLU A 15 -0.27 6.55 -5.67
C GLU A 15 0.51 5.45 -4.95
N MET A 16 -0.17 4.36 -4.58
CA MET A 16 0.45 3.19 -3.97
C MET A 16 1.47 2.56 -4.93
N LEU A 17 1.12 2.37 -6.20
CA LEU A 17 2.03 1.85 -7.22
C LEU A 17 3.21 2.81 -7.49
N LYS A 18 2.98 4.13 -7.54
CA LYS A 18 4.07 5.12 -7.67
C LYS A 18 5.05 5.03 -6.50
N ALA A 19 4.53 4.96 -5.27
CA ALA A 19 5.36 4.83 -4.08
C ALA A 19 6.14 3.50 -4.06
N MET A 20 5.56 2.40 -4.54
CA MET A 20 6.27 1.13 -4.72
C MET A 20 7.46 1.24 -5.67
N VAL A 21 7.28 1.91 -6.82
CA VAL A 21 8.35 2.12 -7.79
C VAL A 21 9.48 2.94 -7.16
N GLN A 22 9.14 4.02 -6.45
CA GLN A 22 10.12 4.83 -5.72
C GLN A 22 10.86 4.02 -4.64
N ALA A 23 10.17 3.10 -3.97
CA ALA A 23 10.73 2.21 -2.97
C ALA A 23 11.51 1.00 -3.56
N ARG A 24 11.58 0.87 -4.89
CA ARG A 24 12.13 -0.30 -5.60
C ARG A 24 11.50 -1.62 -5.15
N ALA A 25 10.20 -1.59 -4.86
CA ALA A 25 9.46 -2.79 -4.55
C ALA A 25 9.27 -3.65 -5.81
N SER A 26 9.52 -4.95 -5.69
CA SER A 26 9.31 -5.90 -6.78
C SER A 26 7.86 -6.38 -6.85
N ASP A 27 7.18 -6.45 -5.70
CA ASP A 27 5.83 -7.00 -5.58
C ASP A 27 5.04 -6.27 -4.50
N ILE A 28 3.71 -6.27 -4.66
CA ILE A 28 2.76 -5.90 -3.62
C ILE A 28 1.79 -7.03 -3.36
N HIS A 29 1.59 -7.32 -2.09
CA HIS A 29 0.65 -8.29 -1.58
C HIS A 29 -0.51 -7.51 -0.95
N LEU A 30 -1.72 -7.77 -1.47
CA LEU A 30 -2.95 -7.16 -1.00
C LEU A 30 -3.86 -8.26 -0.48
N GLN A 31 -4.21 -8.22 0.81
CA GLN A 31 -5.01 -9.25 1.46
C GLN A 31 -6.03 -8.61 2.41
N ALA A 32 -7.26 -9.14 2.43
CA ALA A 32 -8.29 -8.66 3.33
C ALA A 32 -7.93 -8.99 4.78
N GLY A 33 -8.13 -8.03 5.68
CA GLY A 33 -7.79 -8.15 7.10
C GLY A 33 -6.32 -7.89 7.42
N ALA A 34 -5.47 -7.60 6.43
CA ALA A 34 -4.08 -7.24 6.63
C ALA A 34 -3.75 -5.92 5.92
N PRO A 35 -2.77 -5.14 6.40
CA PRO A 35 -2.26 -3.99 5.65
C PRO A 35 -1.55 -4.47 4.37
N PRO A 36 -1.45 -3.62 3.32
CA PRO A 36 -0.63 -3.91 2.16
C PRO A 36 0.81 -4.25 2.57
N VAL A 37 1.42 -5.21 1.89
CA VAL A 37 2.82 -5.60 2.13
C VAL A 37 3.56 -5.51 0.81
N ILE A 38 4.74 -4.90 0.82
CA ILE A 38 5.61 -4.82 -0.36
C ILE A 38 6.84 -5.69 -0.17
N ARG A 39 7.37 -6.24 -1.26
CA ARG A 39 8.65 -6.92 -1.28
C ARG A 39 9.72 -5.98 -1.83
N VAL A 40 10.72 -5.65 -1.03
CA VAL A 40 11.86 -4.80 -1.43
C VAL A 40 13.14 -5.56 -1.16
N ASP A 41 13.99 -5.73 -2.18
CA ASP A 41 15.26 -6.47 -2.10
C ASP A 41 15.08 -7.85 -1.41
N GLY A 42 14.03 -8.58 -1.77
CA GLY A 42 13.69 -9.91 -1.24
C GLY A 42 13.05 -9.94 0.15
N LYS A 43 12.85 -8.79 0.81
CA LYS A 43 12.25 -8.72 2.16
C LYS A 43 10.84 -8.15 2.13
N LEU A 44 9.93 -8.77 2.86
CA LEU A 44 8.57 -8.28 3.06
C LEU A 44 8.56 -7.13 4.07
N LYS A 45 7.90 -6.03 3.71
CA LYS A 45 7.75 -4.84 4.54
C LYS A 45 6.30 -4.34 4.49
N PRO A 46 5.67 -4.01 5.63
CA PRO A 46 4.35 -3.37 5.63
C PRO A 46 4.40 -2.04 4.86
N PHE A 47 3.38 -1.79 4.05
CA PHE A 47 3.19 -0.57 3.29
C PHE A 47 1.89 0.10 3.76
N GLY A 48 2.03 0.90 4.81
CA GLY A 48 0.90 1.46 5.56
C GLY A 48 0.54 0.64 6.80
N ASN A 49 -0.47 1.10 7.52
CA ASN A 49 -0.90 0.55 8.81
C ASN A 49 -2.38 0.10 8.82
N ARG A 50 -3.16 0.46 7.79
CA ARG A 50 -4.59 0.16 7.72
C ARG A 50 -4.83 -1.20 7.06
N PRO A 51 -5.53 -2.14 7.74
CA PRO A 51 -5.98 -3.37 7.11
C PRO A 51 -6.95 -3.10 5.95
N LEU A 52 -6.77 -3.81 4.83
CA LEU A 52 -7.68 -3.74 3.70
C LEU A 52 -8.96 -4.50 3.99
N THR A 53 -10.10 -3.96 3.59
CA THR A 53 -11.36 -4.71 3.58
C THR A 53 -11.55 -5.46 2.25
N PRO A 54 -12.44 -6.47 2.17
CA PRO A 54 -12.80 -7.10 0.90
C PRO A 54 -13.28 -6.08 -0.16
N LYS A 55 -14.01 -5.05 0.27
CA LYS A 55 -14.50 -3.98 -0.61
C LYS A 55 -13.37 -3.10 -1.13
N ASP A 56 -12.35 -2.83 -0.32
CA ASP A 56 -11.15 -2.09 -0.77
C ASP A 56 -10.40 -2.91 -1.84
N LEU A 57 -10.23 -4.22 -1.64
CA LEU A 57 -9.61 -5.10 -2.63
C LEU A 57 -10.39 -5.18 -3.93
N GLU A 58 -11.72 -5.31 -3.86
CA GLU A 58 -12.56 -5.34 -5.05
C GLU A 58 -12.45 -4.03 -5.84
N ALA A 59 -12.40 -2.89 -5.16
CA ALA A 59 -12.19 -1.60 -5.79
C ALA A 59 -10.81 -1.50 -6.45
N ILE A 60 -9.75 -2.02 -5.82
CA ILE A 60 -8.40 -2.09 -6.40
C ILE A 60 -8.36 -2.99 -7.63
N ALA A 61 -9.01 -4.15 -7.59
CA ALA A 61 -9.01 -5.11 -8.70
C ALA A 61 -9.79 -4.61 -9.94
N LYS A 62 -10.75 -3.69 -9.74
CA LYS A 62 -11.57 -3.11 -10.81
C LYS A 62 -11.02 -1.78 -11.37
N ALA A 63 -9.95 -1.24 -10.77
CA ALA A 63 -9.39 0.07 -11.09
C ALA A 63 -8.56 0.09 -12.38
#